data_AF-A0A2J5HL98-F1
#
_entry.id   AF-A0A2J5HL98-F1
#
_cell.length_a   1.000
_cell.length_b   1.000
_cell.length_c   1.000
_cell.angle_alpha   90.00
_cell.angle_beta   90.00
_cell.angle_gamma   90.00
#
_symmetry.space_group_name_H-M   'P 1'
#
loop_
_entity.id
_entity.type
_entity.pdbx_description
1 polymer ?
#
loop_
_entity_poly.entity_id
_entity_poly.type
_entity_poly.pdbx_seq_one_letter_code
_entity_poly.pdbx_strand_id
1 'polypeptide(L)'
;MSRAFSTAAQKLKSLSWSNRGTTQDVAWVKHFFYAETAVDFVPQLLDKVDSETRAGGDLHPTLKNNDPLHGSVTLTKGDSRVTSAHVYPDGTVVFSKATYGRVKVPRDPEAPEGSGPAQ
;
A
#
# COMPACT_ATOMS: atom_id res chain seq x y z
N MET A 1 24.13 18.91 4.86
CA MET A 1 23.99 17.57 5.47
C MET A 1 23.06 16.76 4.59
N SER A 2 23.60 15.87 3.75
CA SER A 2 22.82 15.00 2.89
C SER A 2 22.27 13.86 3.74
N ARG A 3 20.97 13.85 3.97
CA ARG A 3 20.28 12.70 4.56
C ARG A 3 20.36 11.58 3.53
N ALA A 4 21.11 10.52 3.84
CA ALA A 4 21.03 9.30 3.05
C ALA A 4 19.56 8.88 3.02
N PHE A 5 18.96 8.86 1.83
CA PHE A 5 17.70 8.16 1.61
C PHE A 5 17.99 6.71 1.98
N SER A 6 17.41 6.22 3.09
CA SER A 6 17.45 4.80 3.36
C SER A 6 16.76 4.11 2.20
N THR A 7 17.53 3.36 1.40
CA THR A 7 17.10 2.21 0.62
C THR A 7 16.48 1.20 1.58
N ALA A 8 15.28 1.47 2.12
CA ALA A 8 14.76 0.73 3.26
C ALA A 8 14.69 -0.76 2.93
N ALA A 9 15.54 -1.54 3.59
CA ALA A 9 15.55 -3.01 3.58
C ALA A 9 15.28 -3.68 2.21
N GLN A 10 16.26 -3.60 1.28
CA GLN A 10 16.45 -4.56 0.18
C GLN A 10 15.18 -5.05 -0.54
N LYS A 11 14.53 -4.18 -1.34
CA LYS A 11 13.66 -4.59 -2.46
C LYS A 11 12.60 -5.60 -2.01
N LEU A 12 11.58 -5.12 -1.31
CA LEU A 12 10.35 -5.84 -0.93
C LEU A 12 10.12 -6.97 -1.96
N LYS A 13 10.36 -8.22 -1.54
CA LYS A 13 10.61 -9.32 -2.50
C LYS A 13 9.41 -9.45 -3.43
N SER A 14 9.71 -9.59 -4.73
CA SER A 14 8.75 -9.77 -5.83
C SER A 14 7.41 -10.31 -5.37
N LEU A 15 6.39 -9.48 -5.50
CA LEU A 15 5.11 -9.74 -4.89
C LEU A 15 4.32 -10.77 -5.69
N SER A 16 3.71 -11.71 -4.95
CA SER A 16 2.78 -12.66 -5.52
C SER A 16 1.45 -11.97 -5.79
N TRP A 17 1.14 -11.80 -7.08
CA TRP A 17 -0.12 -11.22 -7.55
C TRP A 17 -1.12 -12.29 -7.93
N SER A 18 -2.36 -12.11 -7.47
CA SER A 18 -3.52 -12.80 -8.04
C SER A 18 -4.61 -11.79 -8.38
N ASN A 19 -5.03 -11.78 -9.65
CA ASN A 19 -6.23 -11.09 -10.10
C ASN A 19 -7.41 -12.03 -9.83
N ARG A 20 -8.12 -11.84 -8.72
CA ARG A 20 -9.28 -12.67 -8.32
C ARG A 20 -10.56 -12.35 -9.12
N GLY A 21 -10.43 -12.20 -10.45
CA GLY A 21 -11.55 -11.95 -11.35
C GLY A 21 -11.84 -10.48 -11.66
N THR A 22 -11.03 -9.53 -11.17
CA THR A 22 -11.14 -8.13 -11.59
C THR A 22 -10.78 -7.94 -13.07
N THR A 23 -11.62 -7.19 -13.79
CA THR A 23 -11.39 -6.75 -15.18
C THR A 23 -10.69 -5.38 -15.26
N GLN A 24 -10.44 -4.74 -14.12
CA GLN A 24 -9.79 -3.43 -14.08
C GLN A 24 -8.26 -3.59 -14.16
N ASP A 25 -7.61 -2.69 -14.89
CA ASP A 25 -6.16 -2.63 -14.89
C ASP A 25 -5.68 -2.12 -13.52
N VAL A 26 -4.96 -2.99 -12.82
CA VAL A 26 -4.41 -2.74 -11.49
C VAL A 26 -2.89 -2.54 -11.53
N ALA A 27 -2.31 -2.27 -12.71
CA ALA A 27 -0.88 -2.02 -12.89
C ALA A 27 -0.32 -0.98 -11.92
N TRP A 28 -1.06 0.10 -11.69
CA TRP A 28 -0.68 1.15 -10.74
C TRP A 28 -0.59 0.68 -9.26
N VAL A 29 -1.37 -0.33 -8.87
CA VAL A 29 -1.24 -0.97 -7.55
C VAL A 29 -0.08 -1.96 -7.57
N LYS A 30 0.14 -2.62 -8.72
CA LYS A 30 1.31 -3.49 -8.99
C LYS A 30 2.63 -2.76 -8.96
N HIS A 31 2.61 -1.46 -9.14
CA HIS A 31 3.82 -0.67 -9.11
C HIS A 31 4.38 -0.48 -7.70
N PHE A 32 3.67 -0.89 -6.63
CA PHE A 32 4.10 -0.97 -5.20
C PHE A 32 4.77 0.26 -4.59
N PHE A 33 4.98 1.29 -5.40
CA PHE A 33 5.58 2.55 -5.04
C PHE A 33 4.88 3.09 -3.80
N TYR A 34 3.57 2.90 -3.69
CA TYR A 34 2.82 3.38 -2.55
C TYR A 34 3.09 2.64 -1.23
N ALA A 35 3.14 1.31 -1.23
CA ALA A 35 3.29 0.54 0.00
C ALA A 35 4.76 0.51 0.46
N GLU A 36 5.70 0.36 -0.48
CA GLU A 36 7.14 0.46 -0.21
C GLU A 36 7.49 1.84 0.33
N THR A 37 7.08 2.90 -0.37
CA THR A 37 7.34 4.28 0.08
C THR A 37 6.59 4.58 1.38
N ALA A 38 5.39 4.03 1.61
CA ALA A 38 4.66 4.24 2.86
C ALA A 38 5.38 3.68 4.09
N VAL A 39 6.13 2.58 3.95
CA VAL A 39 6.96 2.04 5.05
C VAL A 39 8.06 3.02 5.44
N ASP A 40 8.62 3.78 4.50
CA ASP A 40 9.63 4.82 4.80
C ASP A 40 9.07 5.96 5.64
N PHE A 41 7.78 6.27 5.50
CA PHE A 41 7.09 7.27 6.30
C PHE A 41 6.65 6.76 7.67
N VAL A 42 6.78 5.46 7.95
CA VAL A 42 6.42 4.83 9.23
C VAL A 42 7.64 4.13 9.83
N PRO A 43 8.48 4.84 10.62
CA PRO A 43 9.71 4.28 11.18
C PRO A 43 9.52 2.99 11.98
N GLN A 44 8.34 2.80 12.59
CA GLN A 44 8.00 1.60 13.35
C GLN A 44 7.91 0.31 12.50
N LEU A 45 7.80 0.44 11.18
CA LEU A 45 7.67 -0.67 10.23
C LEU A 45 9.00 -1.10 9.60
N LEU A 46 10.02 -0.23 9.62
CA LEU A 46 11.29 -0.44 8.91
C LEU A 46 11.98 -1.78 9.24
N ASP A 47 12.01 -2.17 10.52
CA ASP A 47 12.63 -3.44 10.95
C ASP A 47 11.63 -4.60 11.07
N LYS A 48 10.36 -4.33 10.78
CA LYS A 48 9.24 -5.25 11.01
C LYS A 48 8.64 -5.79 9.73
N VAL A 49 8.94 -5.22 8.57
CA VAL A 49 8.38 -5.64 7.29
C VAL A 49 9.53 -5.99 6.36
N ASP A 50 9.46 -7.17 5.74
CA ASP A 50 10.42 -7.59 4.70
C ASP A 50 9.74 -8.03 3.40
N SER A 51 8.43 -8.19 3.43
CA SER A 51 7.63 -8.74 2.35
C SER A 51 6.22 -8.12 2.37
N GLU A 52 5.55 -8.16 1.23
CA GLU A 52 4.16 -7.73 1.09
C GLU A 52 3.44 -8.75 0.22
N THR A 53 2.15 -8.88 0.45
CA THR A 53 1.28 -9.74 -0.33
C THR A 53 -0.07 -9.04 -0.38
N ARG A 54 -0.67 -8.96 -1.55
CA ARG A 54 -2.03 -8.42 -1.66
C ARG A 54 -2.97 -9.26 -0.79
N ALA A 55 -3.73 -8.60 0.09
CA ALA A 55 -4.84 -9.27 0.77
C ALA A 55 -5.94 -9.47 -0.28
N GLY A 56 -6.25 -10.72 -0.63
CA GLY A 56 -7.08 -11.07 -1.79
C GLY A 56 -8.52 -10.53 -1.80
N GLY A 57 -8.70 -9.25 -2.14
CA GLY A 57 -9.97 -8.63 -2.50
C GLY A 57 -9.78 -7.69 -3.67
N ASP A 58 -10.70 -7.64 -4.63
CA ASP A 58 -10.63 -6.79 -5.83
C ASP A 58 -10.50 -5.30 -5.50
N LEU A 59 -10.08 -4.47 -6.45
CA LEU A 59 -10.25 -3.02 -6.29
C LEU A 59 -11.74 -2.76 -6.13
N HIS A 60 -12.15 -2.21 -4.99
CA HIS A 60 -13.55 -1.91 -4.74
C HIS A 60 -13.70 -0.63 -3.95
N PRO A 61 -14.70 0.20 -4.27
CA PRO A 61 -15.19 1.19 -3.33
C PRO A 61 -16.00 0.48 -2.24
N THR A 62 -15.90 0.95 -1.00
CA THR A 62 -16.87 0.60 0.05
C THR A 62 -17.87 1.74 0.20
N LEU A 63 -18.90 1.72 -0.67
CA LEU A 63 -19.92 2.77 -0.76
C LEU A 63 -20.60 3.08 0.58
N LYS A 64 -20.78 2.05 1.42
CA LYS A 64 -21.40 2.19 2.75
C LYS A 64 -20.67 3.19 3.66
N ASN A 65 -19.37 3.37 3.46
CA ASN A 65 -18.52 4.21 4.30
C ASN A 65 -17.95 5.42 3.53
N ASN A 66 -18.47 5.73 2.34
CA ASN A 66 -17.85 6.68 1.41
C ASN A 66 -16.36 6.41 1.19
N ASP A 67 -15.97 5.14 1.19
CA ASP A 67 -14.59 4.71 0.99
C ASP A 67 -14.36 4.54 -0.51
N PRO A 68 -13.55 5.40 -1.14
CA PRO A 68 -13.34 5.38 -2.59
C PRO A 68 -12.57 4.13 -3.02
N LEU A 69 -12.40 3.98 -4.33
CA LEU A 69 -11.66 2.86 -4.93
C LEU A 69 -10.28 2.72 -4.29
N HIS A 70 -9.98 1.54 -3.74
CA HIS A 70 -8.68 1.26 -3.12
C HIS A 70 -8.24 -0.18 -3.33
N GLY A 71 -6.93 -0.40 -3.22
CA GLY A 71 -6.32 -1.72 -3.16
C GLY A 71 -5.96 -2.09 -1.72
N SER A 72 -6.17 -3.35 -1.34
CA SER A 72 -5.77 -3.86 -0.02
C SER A 72 -4.45 -4.62 -0.12
N VAL A 73 -3.49 -4.24 0.72
CA VAL A 73 -2.17 -4.87 0.81
C VAL A 73 -1.91 -5.40 2.20
N THR A 74 -1.18 -6.51 2.32
CA THR A 74 -0.75 -7.11 3.59
C THR A 74 0.76 -7.03 3.65
N LEU A 75 1.30 -6.40 4.69
CA LEU A 75 2.72 -6.35 4.98
C LEU A 75 3.08 -7.52 5.91
N THR A 76 4.15 -8.24 5.61
CA THR A 76 4.58 -9.44 6.32
C THR A 76 6.07 -9.39 6.69
N LYS A 77 6.46 -10.26 7.62
CA LYS A 77 7.84 -10.58 7.97
C LYS A 77 8.00 -12.09 7.87
N GLY A 78 8.70 -12.56 6.84
CA GLY A 78 8.57 -13.95 6.40
C GLY A 78 7.10 -14.30 6.16
N ASP A 79 6.63 -15.40 6.76
CA ASP A 79 5.25 -15.88 6.63
C ASP A 79 4.26 -15.20 7.60
N SER A 80 4.73 -14.34 8.49
CA SER A 80 3.90 -13.71 9.53
C SER A 80 3.35 -12.37 9.08
N ARG A 81 2.03 -12.17 9.23
CA ARG A 81 1.39 -10.87 8.97
C ARG A 81 1.78 -9.83 10.01
N VAL A 82 2.29 -8.69 9.53
CA VAL A 82 2.65 -7.53 10.35
C VAL A 82 1.50 -6.55 10.40
N THR A 83 0.96 -6.14 9.26
CA THR A 83 -0.22 -5.25 9.15
C THR A 83 -0.87 -5.39 7.79
N SER A 84 -2.00 -4.71 7.57
CA SER A 84 -2.49 -4.43 6.22
C SER A 84 -2.65 -2.93 6.00
N ALA A 85 -2.79 -2.52 4.75
CA ALA A 85 -3.12 -1.15 4.39
C ALA A 85 -4.10 -1.10 3.21
N HIS A 86 -4.82 0.00 3.11
CA HIS A 86 -5.57 0.41 1.92
C HIS A 86 -4.77 1.47 1.18
N VAL A 87 -4.59 1.26 -0.12
CA VAL A 87 -3.84 2.13 -1.01
C VAL A 87 -4.81 2.76 -2.00
N TYR A 88 -4.79 4.09 -2.08
CA TYR A 88 -5.72 4.87 -2.88
C TYR A 88 -5.02 5.47 -4.12
N PRO A 89 -5.76 5.72 -5.22
CA PRO A 89 -5.18 6.25 -6.46
C PRO A 89 -4.49 7.61 -6.31
N ASP A 90 -4.83 8.38 -5.28
CA ASP A 90 -4.23 9.67 -4.98
C ASP A 90 -2.92 9.58 -4.17
N GLY A 91 -2.43 8.37 -3.90
CA GLY A 91 -1.26 8.12 -3.06
C GLY A 91 -1.53 8.20 -1.56
N THR A 92 -2.79 8.20 -1.13
CA THR A 92 -3.11 8.00 0.28
C THR A 92 -2.91 6.52 0.63
N VAL A 93 -2.27 6.23 1.76
CA VAL A 93 -2.16 4.89 2.32
C VAL A 93 -2.67 4.90 3.74
N VAL A 94 -3.64 4.03 4.04
CA VAL A 94 -4.27 3.91 5.35
C VAL A 94 -3.97 2.55 5.94
N PHE A 95 -3.17 2.50 7.01
CA PHE A 95 -2.86 1.25 7.68
C PHE A 95 -4.03 0.80 8.56
N SER A 96 -4.33 -0.50 8.56
CA SER A 96 -5.38 -1.08 9.41
C SER A 96 -5.05 -0.99 10.90
N LYS A 97 -3.76 -1.01 11.24
CA LYS A 97 -3.29 -0.75 12.60
C LYS A 97 -3.20 0.76 12.82
N ALA A 98 -4.06 1.28 13.70
CA ALA A 98 -4.14 2.71 14.02
C ALA A 98 -2.80 3.33 14.45
N THR A 99 -1.90 2.56 15.08
CA THR A 99 -0.56 3.01 15.48
C THR A 99 0.35 3.43 14.30
N TYR A 100 0.05 2.99 13.08
CA TYR A 100 0.78 3.37 11.86
C TYR A 100 0.07 4.49 11.09
N GLY A 101 -1.21 4.72 11.38
CA GLY A 101 -1.98 5.85 10.90
C GLY A 101 -2.21 5.86 9.38
N ARG A 102 -2.32 7.09 8.85
CA ARG A 102 -2.48 7.40 7.42
C ARG A 102 -1.24 8.16 6.97
N VAL A 103 -0.69 7.79 5.81
CA VAL A 103 0.43 8.48 5.18
C VAL A 103 0.05 8.92 3.76
N LYS A 104 0.74 9.96 3.29
CA LYS A 104 0.62 10.47 1.92
C LYS A 104 1.94 10.26 1.21
N VAL A 105 1.90 9.53 0.11
CA VAL A 105 3.06 9.23 -0.74
C VAL A 105 2.86 9.86 -2.12
N PRO A 106 3.93 10.12 -2.89
CA PRO A 106 3.80 10.71 -4.22
C PRO A 106 2.93 9.81 -5.11
N ARG A 107 1.99 10.41 -5.85
CA ARG A 107 1.08 9.69 -6.75
C ARG A 107 1.85 8.98 -7.87
N ASP A 108 1.55 7.70 -8.06
CA ASP A 108 1.93 6.92 -9.24
C ASP A 108 1.21 7.51 -10.48
N PRO A 109 1.96 7.92 -11.52
CA PRO A 109 1.38 8.55 -12.72
C PRO A 109 0.44 7.63 -13.49
N GLU A 110 0.54 6.31 -13.33
CA GLU A 110 -0.34 5.32 -13.96
C GLU A 110 -1.59 5.03 -13.14
N ALA A 111 -1.69 5.54 -11.91
CA ALA A 111 -2.90 5.40 -11.11
C ALA A 111 -4.08 6.15 -11.77
N PRO A 112 -5.29 5.56 -11.80
CA PRO A 112 -6.46 6.24 -12.31
C PRO A 112 -6.73 7.52 -11.52
N GLU A 113 -7.52 8.42 -12.10
CA GLU A 113 -8.05 9.52 -11.32
C GLU A 113 -8.93 8.99 -10.18
N GLY A 114 -8.73 9.53 -8.98
CA GLY A 114 -9.42 9.09 -7.79
C GLY A 114 -8.93 9.87 -6.57
N SER A 115 -9.72 9.79 -5.50
CA SER A 115 -9.42 10.47 -4.23
C SER A 115 -9.19 9.44 -3.14
N GLY A 116 -8.45 9.84 -2.10
CA GLY A 116 -8.39 9.11 -0.85
C GLY A 116 -9.69 9.22 -0.07
N PRO A 117 -9.83 8.44 1.02
CA PRO A 117 -11.01 8.48 1.87
C PRO A 117 -11.12 9.86 2.53
N ALA A 118 -12.35 10.32 2.75
CA ALA A 118 -12.60 11.58 3.46
C ALA A 118 -11.88 11.60 4.83
N GLN A 119 -11.44 12.80 5.24
CA GLN A 119 -10.73 12.99 6.51
C GLN A 119 -11.64 12.81 7.72
#